data_AF-A0A9D6TEQ3-F1
#
_entry.id   AF-A0A9D6TEQ3-F1
#
_cell.length_a   1.000
_cell.length_b   1.000
_cell.length_c   1.000
_cell.angle_alpha   90.00
_cell.angle_beta   90.00
_cell.angle_gamma   90.00
#
_symmetry.space_group_name_H-M   'P 1'
#
loop_
_entity.id
_entity.type
_entity.pdbx_description
1 polymer ?
#
loop_
_entity_poly.entity_id
_entity_poly.type
_entity_poly.pdbx_seq_one_letter_code
_entity_poly.pdbx_strand_id
1 'polypeptide(L)'
;MMRPSALSARLLASADVALALGRILSAQGTAGPAASQELILRKWSGALNVPDPVACAVDPLGRVYVTSTTRRKVGDLDIREHPMWIPNDVALSSVAEKSAFYREALAPGKLRQPRGMLKDHNKDGSIDWQDLTVHTERIYQLRDTDGDGTADKMTVFAEGFNTDVTGIAAGVLYHDGWVYATIAPDLWRFKDTNDDGVADGREIVVHGFGIHLAYAGHDMHGLSVGPDGRIYWSIGDKGVNVTSKEGRNFFYPNEGAILRIEPDGSDFEVYARGVRNPQEPAFDDFGDLFAVDNDADQRASFRRRVQDRGPRRDREPDAARLDHAADGRHPPAA
;
A
#
# COMPACT_ATOMS: atom_id res chain seq x y z
N MET A 1 -4.50 -53.38 -1.71
CA MET A 1 -4.44 -52.72 -0.39
C MET A 1 -3.03 -52.21 -0.15
N MET A 2 -2.83 -50.89 -0.23
CA MET A 2 -1.90 -50.11 0.61
C MET A 2 -2.07 -48.64 0.21
N ARG A 3 -2.44 -47.81 1.19
CA ARG A 3 -2.64 -46.36 1.06
C ARG A 3 -1.29 -45.63 1.08
N PRO A 4 -1.11 -44.52 0.36
CA PRO A 4 0.02 -43.63 0.59
C PRO A 4 -0.23 -42.78 1.86
N SER A 5 0.83 -42.59 2.63
CA SER A 5 0.91 -41.77 3.84
C SER A 5 0.83 -40.27 3.50
N ALA A 6 -0.05 -39.53 4.17
CA ALA A 6 -0.11 -38.08 4.12
C ALA A 6 0.95 -37.47 5.06
N LEU A 7 1.88 -36.68 4.52
CA LEU A 7 2.67 -35.73 5.31
C LEU A 7 1.79 -34.51 5.59
N SER A 8 1.49 -34.25 6.86
CA SER A 8 0.93 -32.98 7.32
C SER A 8 2.03 -31.93 7.42
N ALA A 9 1.94 -30.87 6.61
CA ALA A 9 2.70 -29.65 6.82
C ALA A 9 1.94 -28.76 7.82
N ARG A 10 2.52 -28.57 9.02
CA ARG A 10 2.04 -27.57 9.99
C ARG A 10 2.58 -26.20 9.58
N LEU A 11 1.70 -25.28 9.21
CA LEU A 11 2.04 -23.87 9.05
C LEU A 11 2.07 -23.23 10.45
N LEU A 12 3.24 -22.81 10.91
CA LEU A 12 3.41 -22.03 12.14
C LEU A 12 2.94 -20.59 11.87
N ALA A 13 1.69 -20.28 12.20
CA ALA A 13 1.32 -18.90 12.49
C ALA A 13 2.01 -18.51 13.82
N SER A 14 2.73 -17.39 13.83
CA SER A 14 3.44 -16.92 15.02
C SER A 14 2.46 -16.66 16.16
N ALA A 15 2.84 -17.08 17.37
CA ALA A 15 2.02 -17.01 18.58
C ALA A 15 1.64 -15.58 19.03
N ASP A 16 2.11 -14.54 18.32
CA ASP A 16 1.96 -13.14 18.70
C ASP A 16 0.62 -12.53 18.28
N VAL A 17 -0.02 -13.03 17.22
CA VAL A 17 -1.32 -12.48 16.74
C VAL A 17 -2.47 -12.83 17.71
N ALA A 18 -2.41 -14.01 18.33
CA ALA A 18 -3.40 -14.44 19.32
C ALA A 18 -3.29 -13.66 20.64
N LEU A 19 -2.09 -13.20 21.01
CA LEU A 19 -1.86 -12.48 22.27
C LEU A 19 -2.38 -11.04 22.24
N ALA A 20 -2.40 -10.39 21.06
CA ALA A 20 -2.85 -9.01 20.90
C ALA A 20 -4.37 -8.87 21.08
N LEU A 21 -5.15 -9.84 20.60
CA LEU A 21 -6.61 -9.83 20.72
C LEU A 21 -7.11 -10.13 22.16
N GLY A 22 -6.37 -10.94 22.92
CA GLY A 22 -6.75 -11.31 24.29
C GLY A 22 -6.65 -10.17 25.33
N ARG A 23 -5.87 -9.12 25.05
CA ARG A 23 -5.61 -8.02 26.01
C ARG A 23 -6.56 -6.83 25.89
N ILE A 24 -7.33 -6.72 24.81
CA ILE A 24 -8.26 -5.59 24.62
C ILE A 24 -9.57 -5.80 25.40
N LEU A 25 -9.93 -7.04 25.74
CA LEU A 25 -11.19 -7.38 26.41
C LEU A 25 -11.16 -7.38 27.95
N SER A 26 -10.00 -7.14 28.59
CA SER A 26 -9.86 -7.29 30.05
C SER A 26 -9.95 -5.99 30.86
N ALA A 27 -10.24 -4.85 30.22
CA ALA A 27 -10.21 -3.54 30.89
C ALA A 27 -11.55 -3.02 31.45
N GLN A 28 -12.64 -3.80 31.41
CA GLN A 28 -13.90 -3.39 32.06
C GLN A 28 -14.56 -4.55 32.81
N GLY A 29 -14.63 -4.40 34.14
CA GLY A 29 -15.73 -4.85 34.98
C GLY A 29 -16.00 -6.35 35.09
N THR A 30 -15.81 -6.88 36.30
CA THR A 30 -16.29 -8.16 36.86
C THR A 30 -17.44 -8.83 36.09
N ALA A 31 -17.11 -9.68 35.13
CA ALA A 31 -18.01 -10.71 34.60
C ALA A 31 -17.52 -12.07 35.15
N GLY A 32 -18.46 -12.93 35.55
CA GLY A 32 -18.17 -14.33 35.92
C GLY A 32 -17.45 -15.07 34.79
N PRO A 33 -16.98 -16.32 34.99
CA PRO A 33 -16.18 -17.03 34.00
C PRO A 33 -16.99 -17.21 32.71
N ALA A 34 -16.83 -16.27 31.79
CA ALA A 34 -17.36 -16.35 30.45
C ALA A 34 -16.67 -17.55 29.82
N ALA A 35 -17.44 -18.56 29.41
CA ALA A 35 -16.93 -19.63 28.57
C ALA A 35 -16.17 -18.95 27.43
N SER A 36 -14.85 -19.16 27.36
CA SER A 36 -14.02 -18.60 26.31
C SER A 36 -14.56 -19.15 25.00
N GLN A 37 -15.26 -18.31 24.23
CA GLN A 37 -15.63 -18.68 22.87
C GLN A 37 -14.32 -18.92 22.11
N GLU A 38 -14.08 -20.18 21.76
CA GLU A 38 -12.89 -20.55 21.01
C GLU A 38 -13.03 -19.99 19.58
N LEU A 39 -12.12 -19.10 19.20
CA LEU A 39 -12.05 -18.59 17.84
C LEU A 39 -11.47 -19.68 16.94
N ILE A 40 -12.29 -20.24 16.06
CA ILE A 40 -11.86 -21.24 15.07
C ILE A 40 -11.46 -20.51 13.79
N LEU A 41 -10.16 -20.44 13.53
CA LEU A 41 -9.63 -19.94 12.25
C LEU A 41 -9.85 -20.98 11.14
N ARG A 42 -10.56 -20.58 10.09
CA ARG A 42 -10.73 -21.36 8.86
C ARG A 42 -10.12 -20.60 7.70
N LYS A 43 -9.31 -21.27 6.90
CA LYS A 43 -8.76 -20.69 5.67
C LYS A 43 -9.89 -20.63 4.64
N TRP A 44 -10.45 -19.44 4.43
CA TRP A 44 -11.53 -19.22 3.46
C TRP A 44 -11.12 -19.59 2.03
N SER A 45 -9.88 -19.34 1.63
CA SER A 45 -9.44 -19.63 0.24
C SER A 45 -9.16 -21.11 -0.04
N GLY A 46 -9.43 -22.03 0.90
CA GLY A 46 -9.24 -23.47 0.71
C GLY A 46 -7.85 -23.83 0.18
N ALA A 47 -7.81 -24.51 -0.97
CA ALA A 47 -6.56 -24.90 -1.63
C ALA A 47 -5.88 -23.76 -2.41
N LEU A 48 -6.61 -22.68 -2.72
CA LEU A 48 -6.09 -21.54 -3.47
C LEU A 48 -5.06 -20.77 -2.64
N ASN A 49 -3.99 -20.34 -3.32
CA ASN A 49 -2.95 -19.49 -2.77
C ASN A 49 -2.63 -18.39 -3.80
N VAL A 50 -2.84 -17.13 -3.40
CA VAL A 50 -2.36 -15.99 -4.17
C VAL A 50 -0.85 -15.87 -3.97
N PRO A 51 -0.04 -15.75 -5.05
CA PRO A 51 1.40 -15.54 -4.92
C PRO A 51 1.69 -14.14 -4.40
N ASP A 52 2.64 -14.02 -3.47
CA ASP A 52 3.16 -12.73 -2.96
C ASP A 52 2.08 -11.66 -2.65
N PRO A 53 1.05 -11.99 -1.85
CA PRO A 53 -0.07 -11.09 -1.60
C PRO A 53 0.35 -9.89 -0.75
N VAL A 54 -0.19 -8.71 -1.06
CA VAL A 54 0.12 -7.45 -0.36
C VAL A 54 -1.09 -6.87 0.36
N ALA A 55 -2.20 -6.64 -0.35
CA ALA A 55 -3.43 -6.10 0.21
C ALA A 55 -4.64 -6.91 -0.29
N CYS A 56 -5.75 -6.87 0.45
CA CYS A 56 -6.99 -7.47 0.01
C CYS A 56 -8.21 -6.60 0.32
N ALA A 57 -9.26 -6.76 -0.48
CA ALA A 57 -10.57 -6.14 -0.27
C ALA A 57 -11.67 -7.15 -0.58
N VAL A 58 -12.80 -7.02 0.11
CA VAL A 58 -13.98 -7.86 -0.10
C VAL A 58 -15.10 -6.99 -0.61
N ASP A 59 -15.81 -7.44 -1.64
CA ASP A 59 -17.01 -6.75 -2.10
C ASP A 59 -18.30 -7.31 -1.48
N PRO A 60 -19.46 -6.66 -1.68
CA PRO A 60 -20.72 -7.09 -1.10
C PRO A 60 -21.21 -8.48 -1.54
N LEU A 61 -20.63 -9.06 -2.60
CA LEU A 61 -20.94 -10.42 -3.06
C LEU A 61 -20.00 -11.47 -2.45
N GLY A 62 -19.07 -11.06 -1.58
CA GLY A 62 -18.09 -11.95 -0.96
C GLY A 62 -16.93 -12.30 -1.89
N ARG A 63 -16.77 -11.61 -3.03
CA ARG A 63 -15.59 -11.78 -3.89
C ARG A 63 -14.41 -11.05 -3.26
N VAL A 64 -13.25 -11.68 -3.24
CA VAL A 64 -12.05 -11.13 -2.62
C VAL A 64 -11.05 -10.73 -3.68
N TYR A 65 -10.66 -9.46 -3.70
CA TYR A 65 -9.60 -8.94 -4.56
C TYR A 65 -8.30 -8.91 -3.76
N VAL A 66 -7.20 -9.35 -4.37
CA VAL A 66 -5.89 -9.42 -3.72
C VAL A 66 -4.83 -8.86 -4.65
N THR A 67 -4.10 -7.83 -4.22
CA THR A 67 -2.93 -7.37 -4.96
C THR A 67 -1.74 -8.29 -4.70
N SER A 68 -0.92 -8.49 -5.72
CA SER A 68 0.31 -9.27 -5.67
C SER A 68 1.45 -8.48 -6.28
N THR A 69 2.61 -8.56 -5.62
CA THR A 69 3.83 -7.88 -6.08
C THR A 69 4.98 -8.85 -6.31
N THR A 70 5.65 -8.68 -7.46
CA THR A 70 6.95 -9.32 -7.72
C THR A 70 8.03 -8.27 -8.02
N ARG A 71 7.68 -6.98 -7.95
CA ARG A 71 8.57 -5.87 -8.33
C ARG A 71 9.38 -5.31 -7.17
N ARG A 72 9.04 -5.58 -5.91
CA ARG A 72 9.75 -5.01 -4.75
C ARG A 72 11.25 -5.29 -4.80
N LYS A 73 12.07 -4.22 -4.86
CA LYS A 73 13.54 -4.22 -5.05
C LYS A 73 14.03 -4.68 -6.43
N VAL A 74 13.15 -5.26 -7.25
CA VAL A 74 13.48 -5.83 -8.56
C VAL A 74 13.21 -4.82 -9.68
N GLY A 75 11.98 -4.33 -9.77
CA GLY A 75 11.53 -3.27 -10.69
C GLY A 75 11.16 -1.96 -9.98
N ASP A 76 10.75 -2.02 -8.70
CA ASP A 76 10.71 -0.88 -7.79
C ASP A 76 11.98 -0.88 -6.95
N LEU A 77 13.00 -0.16 -7.41
CA LEU A 77 14.34 -0.19 -6.82
C LEU A 77 14.40 0.43 -5.43
N ASP A 78 15.39 0.00 -4.64
CA ASP A 78 15.67 0.54 -3.31
C ASP A 78 16.90 1.45 -3.35
N ILE A 79 16.77 2.72 -2.94
CA ILE A 79 17.88 3.67 -2.98
C ILE A 79 19.10 3.20 -2.16
N ARG A 80 18.89 2.36 -1.15
CA ARG A 80 19.98 1.80 -0.31
C ARG A 80 20.89 0.87 -1.09
N GLU A 81 20.40 0.26 -2.18
CA GLU A 81 21.19 -0.56 -3.10
C GLU A 81 21.96 0.32 -4.10
N HIS A 82 21.62 1.62 -4.19
CA HIS A 82 22.17 2.61 -5.13
C HIS A 82 22.57 3.93 -4.44
N PRO A 83 23.40 3.93 -3.38
CA PRO A 83 23.67 5.13 -2.57
C PRO A 83 24.29 6.29 -3.35
N MET A 84 25.00 6.01 -4.45
CA MET A 84 25.58 7.05 -5.32
C MET A 84 24.51 7.87 -6.06
N TRP A 85 23.28 7.37 -6.14
CA TRP A 85 22.16 8.06 -6.78
C TRP A 85 21.39 8.97 -5.84
N ILE A 86 21.69 8.98 -4.53
CA ILE A 86 20.97 9.80 -3.55
C ILE A 86 20.88 11.28 -3.98
N PRO A 87 21.95 11.96 -4.43
CA PRO A 87 21.85 13.35 -4.87
C PRO A 87 20.94 13.55 -6.09
N ASN A 88 20.86 12.56 -6.99
CA ASN A 88 19.98 12.58 -8.13
C ASN A 88 18.53 12.33 -7.70
N ASP A 89 18.31 11.32 -6.85
CA ASP A 89 17.00 10.91 -6.35
C ASP A 89 16.30 12.07 -5.64
N VAL A 90 16.95 12.72 -4.68
CA VAL A 90 16.37 13.85 -3.92
C VAL A 90 16.17 15.12 -4.77
N ALA A 91 16.75 15.17 -5.97
CA ALA A 91 16.57 16.27 -6.91
C ALA A 91 15.40 16.03 -7.89
N LEU A 92 14.87 14.81 -7.96
CA LEU A 92 13.72 14.49 -8.80
C LEU A 92 12.47 15.23 -8.32
N SER A 93 11.71 15.76 -9.26
CA SER A 93 10.49 16.52 -8.99
C SER A 93 9.27 15.96 -9.72
N SER A 94 9.45 14.99 -10.63
CA SER A 94 8.36 14.36 -11.37
C SER A 94 8.65 12.91 -11.75
N VAL A 95 7.58 12.18 -12.06
CA VAL A 95 7.64 10.80 -12.59
C VAL A 95 8.41 10.76 -13.93
N ALA A 96 8.26 11.79 -14.76
CA ALA A 96 8.97 11.90 -16.02
C ALA A 96 10.50 12.04 -15.82
N GLU A 97 10.92 12.84 -14.84
CA GLU A 97 12.34 12.96 -14.47
C GLU A 97 12.87 11.65 -13.91
N LYS A 98 12.10 10.90 -13.11
CA LYS A 98 12.48 9.57 -12.63
C LYS A 98 12.72 8.60 -13.80
N SER A 99 11.82 8.54 -14.77
CA SER A 99 11.98 7.71 -15.97
C SER A 99 13.21 8.12 -16.77
N ALA A 100 13.40 9.43 -17.01
CA ALA A 100 14.57 9.94 -17.71
C ALA A 100 15.87 9.57 -16.99
N PHE A 101 15.90 9.72 -15.66
CA PHE A 101 17.02 9.33 -14.82
C PHE A 101 17.32 7.83 -14.95
N TYR A 102 16.32 6.95 -14.87
CA TYR A 102 16.55 5.52 -15.07
C TYR A 102 17.10 5.21 -16.45
N ARG A 103 16.52 5.77 -17.52
CA ARG A 103 16.99 5.55 -18.89
C ARG A 103 18.43 6.03 -19.09
N GLU A 104 18.83 7.10 -18.41
CA GLU A 104 20.20 7.59 -18.44
C GLU A 104 21.13 6.73 -17.58
N ALA A 105 20.82 6.53 -16.30
CA ALA A 105 21.67 5.88 -15.32
C ALA A 105 21.84 4.38 -15.59
N LEU A 106 20.80 3.76 -16.17
CA LEU A 106 20.75 2.36 -16.60
C LEU A 106 20.66 2.28 -18.13
N ALA A 107 21.35 3.15 -18.87
CA ALA A 107 21.55 2.92 -20.30
C ALA A 107 22.38 1.63 -20.54
N PRO A 108 22.14 0.88 -21.63
CA PRO A 108 22.89 -0.34 -21.94
C PRO A 108 24.40 -0.17 -21.80
N GLY A 109 25.03 -1.08 -21.06
CA GLY A 109 26.48 -1.07 -20.80
C GLY A 109 26.98 -0.14 -19.69
N LYS A 110 26.13 0.70 -19.08
CA LYS A 110 26.53 1.50 -17.90
C LYS A 110 26.71 0.64 -16.65
N LEU A 111 25.82 -0.33 -16.43
CA LEU A 111 25.93 -1.28 -15.32
C LEU A 111 26.63 -2.56 -15.81
N ARG A 112 27.82 -2.84 -15.29
CA ARG A 112 28.65 -3.99 -15.73
C ARG A 112 28.40 -5.28 -14.95
N GLN A 113 27.75 -5.19 -13.80
CA GLN A 113 27.48 -6.32 -12.90
C GLN A 113 26.20 -6.05 -12.12
N PRO A 114 25.46 -7.10 -11.71
CA PRO A 114 24.26 -6.93 -10.90
C PRO A 114 24.48 -6.07 -9.66
N ARG A 115 23.43 -5.33 -9.28
CA ARG A 115 23.44 -4.50 -8.07
C ARG A 115 22.14 -4.75 -7.31
N GLY A 116 22.26 -5.31 -6.11
CA GLY A 116 21.10 -5.71 -5.33
C GLY A 116 20.26 -6.75 -6.08
N MET A 117 18.97 -6.47 -6.26
CA MET A 117 18.07 -7.33 -7.02
C MET A 117 17.91 -6.93 -8.50
N LEU A 118 18.54 -5.85 -8.95
CA LEU A 118 18.63 -5.51 -10.37
C LEU A 118 19.65 -6.42 -11.08
N LYS A 119 19.14 -7.22 -12.01
CA LYS A 119 19.85 -8.25 -12.79
C LYS A 119 19.29 -8.20 -14.22
N ASP A 120 19.96 -8.93 -15.12
CA ASP A 120 19.47 -9.23 -16.47
C ASP A 120 18.23 -10.14 -16.36
N HIS A 121 17.08 -9.54 -16.15
CA HIS A 121 15.80 -10.20 -15.93
C HIS A 121 15.18 -10.59 -17.27
N ASN A 122 15.44 -9.81 -18.33
CA ASN A 122 14.94 -10.09 -19.68
C ASN A 122 15.81 -11.11 -20.44
N LYS A 123 17.01 -11.43 -19.93
CA LYS A 123 17.99 -12.39 -20.46
C LYS A 123 18.57 -12.00 -21.82
N ASP A 124 18.71 -10.71 -22.07
CA ASP A 124 19.28 -10.18 -23.32
C ASP A 124 20.80 -9.96 -23.26
N GLY A 125 21.42 -10.18 -22.09
CA GLY A 125 22.85 -10.01 -21.85
C GLY A 125 23.26 -8.59 -21.46
N SER A 126 22.31 -7.66 -21.33
CA SER A 126 22.48 -6.31 -20.78
C SER A 126 21.84 -6.25 -19.39
N ILE A 127 22.34 -5.37 -18.52
CA ILE A 127 21.62 -4.98 -17.30
C ILE A 127 21.31 -3.50 -17.43
N ASP A 128 20.05 -3.17 -17.72
CA ASP A 128 19.64 -1.83 -18.09
C ASP A 128 18.19 -1.51 -17.67
N TRP A 129 17.68 -0.35 -18.06
CA TRP A 129 16.35 0.11 -17.66
C TRP A 129 15.22 -0.81 -18.13
N GLN A 130 15.43 -1.64 -19.16
CA GLN A 130 14.42 -2.57 -19.65
C GLN A 130 14.17 -3.70 -18.64
N ASP A 131 15.15 -4.04 -17.81
CA ASP A 131 15.00 -5.03 -16.75
C ASP A 131 13.97 -4.62 -15.70
N LEU A 132 13.74 -3.31 -15.52
CA LEU A 132 12.70 -2.77 -14.65
C LEU A 132 11.29 -3.07 -15.17
N THR A 133 11.15 -3.55 -16.41
CA THR A 133 9.86 -3.77 -17.08
C THR A 133 9.44 -5.23 -17.18
N VAL A 134 10.28 -6.16 -16.73
CA VAL A 134 10.04 -7.61 -16.86
C VAL A 134 8.95 -8.10 -15.91
N HIS A 135 9.01 -7.66 -14.66
CA HIS A 135 8.06 -8.05 -13.62
C HIS A 135 6.82 -7.18 -13.67
N THR A 136 5.64 -7.77 -13.45
CA THR A 136 4.36 -7.05 -13.49
C THR A 136 3.58 -7.26 -12.20
N GLU A 137 2.89 -6.21 -11.78
CA GLU A 137 1.92 -6.31 -10.69
C GLU A 137 0.62 -6.94 -11.16
N ARG A 138 -0.09 -7.57 -10.23
CA ARG A 138 -1.37 -8.23 -10.50
C ARG A 138 -2.38 -7.96 -9.42
N ILE A 139 -3.64 -7.98 -9.81
CA ILE A 139 -4.78 -8.10 -8.93
C ILE A 139 -5.42 -9.44 -9.24
N TYR A 140 -5.58 -10.29 -8.24
CA TYR A 140 -6.32 -11.54 -8.32
C TYR A 140 -7.72 -11.33 -7.75
N GLN A 141 -8.71 -12.04 -8.29
CA GLN A 141 -10.02 -12.17 -7.68
C GLN A 141 -10.27 -13.62 -7.29
N LEU A 142 -10.72 -13.83 -6.06
CA LEU A 142 -11.13 -15.12 -5.53
C LEU A 142 -12.64 -15.13 -5.34
N ARG A 143 -13.26 -16.25 -5.70
CA ARG A 143 -14.70 -16.48 -5.54
C ARG A 143 -14.98 -17.87 -4.99
N ASP A 144 -16.01 -17.95 -4.16
CA ASP A 144 -16.76 -19.17 -3.86
C ASP A 144 -17.87 -19.26 -4.91
N THR A 145 -17.80 -20.25 -5.80
CA THR A 145 -18.73 -20.40 -6.93
C THR A 145 -19.80 -21.45 -6.69
N ASP A 146 -19.63 -22.32 -5.68
CA ASP A 146 -20.60 -23.34 -5.30
C ASP A 146 -21.38 -23.01 -4.00
N GLY A 147 -20.98 -21.97 -3.28
CA GLY A 147 -21.65 -21.44 -2.09
C GLY A 147 -21.35 -22.25 -0.82
N ASP A 148 -20.27 -23.04 -0.79
CA ASP A 148 -19.91 -23.87 0.36
C ASP A 148 -19.22 -23.11 1.51
N GLY A 149 -18.94 -21.81 1.31
CA GLY A 149 -18.24 -20.94 2.23
C GLY A 149 -16.71 -20.95 2.07
N THR A 150 -16.19 -21.58 1.01
CA THR A 150 -14.77 -21.68 0.67
C THR A 150 -14.55 -21.21 -0.76
N ALA A 151 -13.53 -20.39 -1.00
CA ALA A 151 -13.21 -20.00 -2.37
C ALA A 151 -12.66 -21.18 -3.18
N ASP A 152 -13.18 -21.35 -4.40
CA ASP A 152 -12.82 -22.43 -5.33
C ASP A 152 -12.28 -21.91 -6.68
N LYS A 153 -12.47 -20.64 -7.00
CA LYS A 153 -12.00 -20.01 -8.24
C LYS A 153 -11.07 -18.83 -7.96
N MET A 154 -9.94 -18.78 -8.68
CA MET A 154 -9.01 -17.65 -8.71
C MET A 154 -8.77 -17.21 -10.14
N THR A 155 -8.96 -15.92 -10.43
CA THR A 155 -8.70 -15.30 -11.74
C THR A 155 -7.70 -14.16 -11.58
N VAL A 156 -6.92 -13.90 -12.64
CA VAL A 156 -6.18 -12.63 -12.74
C VAL A 156 -7.21 -11.58 -13.17
N PHE A 157 -7.58 -10.72 -12.22
CA PHE A 157 -8.56 -9.67 -12.44
C PHE A 157 -7.97 -8.52 -13.26
N ALA A 158 -6.73 -8.11 -12.96
CA ALA A 158 -6.00 -7.11 -13.73
C ALA A 158 -4.48 -7.37 -13.68
N GLU A 159 -3.77 -7.10 -14.77
CA GLU A 159 -2.30 -7.17 -14.87
C GLU A 159 -1.76 -6.19 -15.92
N GLY A 160 -0.43 -6.20 -16.12
CA GLY A 160 0.23 -5.35 -17.13
C GLY A 160 0.70 -4.01 -16.58
N PHE A 161 0.96 -3.93 -15.27
CA PHE A 161 1.59 -2.78 -14.62
C PHE A 161 3.09 -3.07 -14.49
N ASN A 162 3.88 -2.58 -15.43
CA ASN A 162 5.31 -2.92 -15.52
C ASN A 162 6.15 -1.87 -16.26
N THR A 163 5.84 -0.59 -16.12
CA THR A 163 6.72 0.47 -16.65
C THR A 163 8.00 0.57 -15.81
N ASP A 164 9.00 1.31 -16.31
CA ASP A 164 10.25 1.59 -15.60
C ASP A 164 10.04 2.38 -14.30
N VAL A 165 8.91 3.08 -14.16
CA VAL A 165 8.56 3.85 -12.96
C VAL A 165 7.43 3.23 -12.14
N THR A 166 6.90 2.08 -12.56
CA THR A 166 5.83 1.40 -11.84
C THR A 166 6.33 0.88 -10.49
N GLY A 167 5.70 1.34 -9.41
CA GLY A 167 5.88 0.85 -8.05
C GLY A 167 5.16 -0.47 -7.79
N ILE A 168 4.98 -0.82 -6.53
CA ILE A 168 4.24 -2.02 -6.12
C ILE A 168 2.74 -1.75 -6.01
N ALA A 169 1.93 -2.80 -6.21
CA ALA A 169 0.49 -2.78 -5.95
C ALA A 169 0.21 -3.00 -4.46
N ALA A 170 0.17 -1.91 -3.70
CA ALA A 170 0.17 -1.93 -2.24
C ALA A 170 -1.17 -1.55 -1.57
N GLY A 171 -2.26 -1.55 -2.34
CA GLY A 171 -3.59 -1.27 -1.84
C GLY A 171 -4.66 -1.65 -2.85
N VAL A 172 -5.80 -2.12 -2.35
CA VAL A 172 -6.98 -2.43 -3.14
C VAL A 172 -8.22 -2.11 -2.33
N LEU A 173 -9.26 -1.61 -3.00
CA LEU A 173 -10.56 -1.29 -2.39
C LEU A 173 -11.66 -1.59 -3.40
N TYR A 174 -12.74 -2.23 -2.95
CA TYR A 174 -13.99 -2.23 -3.70
C TYR A 174 -14.87 -1.07 -3.21
N HIS A 175 -15.39 -0.26 -4.13
CA HIS A 175 -16.36 0.78 -3.82
C HIS A 175 -17.26 1.06 -5.04
N ASP A 176 -18.58 1.01 -4.83
CA ASP A 176 -19.61 1.36 -5.83
C ASP A 176 -19.42 0.74 -7.22
N GLY A 177 -19.15 -0.57 -7.25
CA GLY A 177 -18.97 -1.33 -8.50
C GLY A 177 -17.62 -1.12 -9.18
N TRP A 178 -16.70 -0.39 -8.55
CA TRP A 178 -15.32 -0.22 -8.99
C TRP A 178 -14.36 -0.90 -8.02
N VAL A 179 -13.26 -1.42 -8.56
CA VAL A 179 -12.11 -1.88 -7.78
C VAL A 179 -10.99 -0.86 -7.97
N TYR A 180 -10.60 -0.18 -6.91
CA TYR A 180 -9.49 0.76 -6.91
C TYR A 180 -8.20 0.04 -6.52
N ALA A 181 -7.07 0.47 -7.07
CA ALA A 181 -5.77 -0.03 -6.66
C ALA A 181 -4.71 1.07 -6.66
N THR A 182 -3.87 1.07 -5.61
CA THR A 182 -2.71 1.95 -5.54
C THR A 182 -1.52 1.26 -6.19
N ILE A 183 -1.13 1.75 -7.38
CA ILE A 183 0.00 1.24 -8.15
C ILE A 183 0.74 2.44 -8.71
N ALA A 184 1.71 2.95 -7.94
CA ALA A 184 2.48 4.14 -8.33
C ALA A 184 3.00 4.01 -9.77
N PRO A 185 2.95 5.07 -10.60
CA PRO A 185 2.65 6.45 -10.25
C PRO A 185 1.16 6.84 -10.20
N ASP A 186 0.26 5.86 -10.23
CA ASP A 186 -1.16 6.05 -10.51
C ASP A 186 -2.06 5.47 -9.41
N LEU A 187 -3.17 6.15 -9.14
CA LEU A 187 -4.35 5.52 -8.56
C LEU A 187 -5.21 4.99 -9.70
N TRP A 188 -5.41 3.68 -9.75
CA TRP A 188 -6.23 3.01 -10.76
C TRP A 188 -7.63 2.72 -10.23
N ARG A 189 -8.60 2.63 -11.15
CA ARG A 189 -9.88 1.94 -10.92
C ARG A 189 -10.21 1.00 -12.08
N PHE A 190 -10.90 -0.10 -11.75
CA PHE A 190 -11.23 -1.19 -12.65
C PHE A 190 -12.70 -1.55 -12.56
N LYS A 191 -13.25 -2.03 -13.68
CA LYS A 191 -14.61 -2.54 -13.77
C LYS A 191 -14.62 -3.87 -14.51
N ASP A 192 -15.43 -4.79 -14.02
CA ASP A 192 -15.78 -6.05 -14.67
C ASP A 192 -17.26 -5.92 -15.03
N THR A 193 -17.56 -5.64 -16.30
CA THR A 193 -18.93 -5.35 -16.75
C THR A 193 -19.73 -6.58 -17.13
N ASN A 194 -19.07 -7.73 -17.27
CA ASN A 194 -19.68 -9.00 -17.66
C ASN A 194 -19.67 -10.07 -16.55
N ASP A 195 -19.09 -9.75 -15.39
CA ASP A 195 -18.94 -10.58 -14.20
C ASP A 195 -18.14 -11.88 -14.43
N ASP A 196 -17.21 -11.89 -15.39
CA ASP A 196 -16.37 -13.07 -15.68
C ASP A 196 -15.17 -13.22 -14.72
N GLY A 197 -14.90 -12.18 -13.92
CA GLY A 197 -13.79 -12.11 -12.98
C GLY A 197 -12.50 -11.51 -13.56
N VAL A 198 -12.59 -10.86 -14.72
CA VAL A 198 -11.54 -10.10 -15.37
C VAL A 198 -12.03 -8.68 -15.63
N ALA A 199 -11.22 -7.68 -15.29
CA ALA A 199 -11.58 -6.29 -15.57
C ALA A 199 -11.52 -6.03 -17.09
N ASP A 200 -12.63 -5.53 -17.64
CA ASP A 200 -12.74 -5.06 -19.02
C ASP A 200 -12.68 -3.52 -19.13
N GLY A 201 -12.93 -2.82 -18.03
CA GLY A 201 -12.72 -1.38 -17.87
C GLY A 201 -11.53 -1.09 -16.94
N ARG A 202 -10.66 -0.16 -17.33
CA ARG A 202 -9.60 0.37 -16.46
C ARG A 202 -9.34 1.84 -16.73
N GLU A 203 -9.12 2.60 -15.67
CA GLU A 203 -8.91 4.05 -15.74
C GLU A 203 -7.86 4.50 -14.72
N ILE A 204 -7.05 5.48 -15.09
CA ILE A 204 -6.23 6.24 -14.13
C ILE A 204 -7.13 7.31 -13.54
N VAL A 205 -7.32 7.26 -12.22
CA VAL A 205 -8.10 8.25 -11.46
C VAL A 205 -7.26 9.50 -11.23
N VAL A 206 -6.00 9.32 -10.84
CA VAL A 206 -5.03 10.40 -10.63
C VAL A 206 -3.60 9.88 -10.81
N HIS A 207 -2.73 10.72 -11.38
CA HIS A 207 -1.32 10.43 -11.69
C HIS A 207 -0.41 11.45 -10.99
N GLY A 208 0.78 11.01 -10.58
CA GLY A 208 1.84 11.92 -10.11
C GLY A 208 2.53 11.50 -8.82
N PHE A 209 2.55 10.21 -8.51
CA PHE A 209 3.09 9.68 -7.27
C PHE A 209 4.40 8.91 -7.48
N GLY A 210 5.14 8.67 -6.39
CA GLY A 210 6.28 7.76 -6.43
C GLY A 210 7.50 8.32 -7.20
N ILE A 211 7.76 9.62 -7.05
CA ILE A 211 8.82 10.37 -7.75
C ILE A 211 10.21 9.85 -7.38
N HIS A 212 10.41 9.53 -6.10
CA HIS A 212 11.70 9.03 -5.62
C HIS A 212 11.78 7.50 -5.67
N LEU A 213 13.01 7.00 -5.73
CA LEU A 213 13.34 5.61 -5.44
C LEU A 213 13.06 5.33 -3.96
N ALA A 214 13.63 6.17 -3.09
CA ALA A 214 13.55 6.07 -1.63
C ALA A 214 13.69 4.62 -1.12
N TYR A 215 13.07 4.32 0.02
CA TYR A 215 13.06 2.98 0.59
C TYR A 215 12.00 2.12 -0.13
N ALA A 216 12.38 0.92 -0.57
CA ALA A 216 11.42 0.02 -1.22
C ALA A 216 10.29 -0.39 -0.27
N GLY A 217 9.05 -0.15 -0.68
CA GLY A 217 7.84 -0.33 0.13
C GLY A 217 7.39 0.92 0.89
N HIS A 218 7.90 2.12 0.56
CA HIS A 218 7.33 3.42 0.92
C HIS A 218 6.39 3.94 -0.19
N ASP A 219 5.62 3.03 -0.78
CA ASP A 219 4.82 3.28 -1.97
C ASP A 219 3.45 3.89 -1.63
N MET A 220 2.52 3.83 -2.58
CA MET A 220 1.13 4.17 -2.34
C MET A 220 0.44 3.02 -1.59
N HIS A 221 -0.01 3.25 -0.37
CA HIS A 221 -0.65 2.24 0.48
C HIS A 221 -2.17 2.41 0.54
N GLY A 222 -2.80 1.42 1.20
CA GLY A 222 -4.24 1.11 1.24
C GLY A 222 -5.25 2.24 1.04
N LEU A 223 -6.41 1.84 0.53
CA LEU A 223 -7.53 2.71 0.20
C LEU A 223 -8.68 2.49 1.17
N SER A 224 -9.29 3.56 1.66
CA SER A 224 -10.52 3.50 2.45
C SER A 224 -11.53 4.54 2.00
N VAL A 225 -12.82 4.28 2.28
CA VAL A 225 -13.87 5.27 2.06
C VAL A 225 -14.06 6.01 3.39
N GLY A 226 -13.89 7.33 3.37
CA GLY A 226 -14.14 8.16 4.54
C GLY A 226 -15.65 8.33 4.81
N PRO A 227 -16.03 8.83 5.99
CA PRO A 227 -17.43 9.11 6.33
C PRO A 227 -18.07 10.19 5.45
N ASP A 228 -17.25 10.96 4.71
CA ASP A 228 -17.66 11.94 3.71
C ASP A 228 -17.88 11.33 2.31
N GLY A 229 -17.68 10.02 2.14
CA GLY A 229 -17.84 9.32 0.87
C GLY A 229 -16.62 9.43 -0.07
N ARG A 230 -15.56 10.11 0.36
CA ARG A 230 -14.33 10.25 -0.44
C ARG A 230 -13.42 9.03 -0.29
N ILE A 231 -12.60 8.79 -1.30
CA ILE A 231 -11.58 7.74 -1.28
C ILE A 231 -10.29 8.33 -0.71
N TYR A 232 -9.80 7.72 0.37
CA TYR A 232 -8.56 8.09 1.05
C TYR A 232 -7.48 7.05 0.77
N TRP A 233 -6.24 7.51 0.62
CA TRP A 233 -5.07 6.63 0.56
C TRP A 233 -3.85 7.39 1.05
N SER A 234 -2.72 6.69 1.10
CA SER A 234 -1.47 7.30 1.51
C SER A 234 -0.34 7.03 0.52
N ILE A 235 0.69 7.86 0.59
CA ILE A 235 1.98 7.67 -0.06
C ILE A 235 3.05 7.88 1.00
N GLY A 236 4.07 7.01 1.01
CA GLY A 236 5.29 7.29 1.76
C GLY A 236 6.05 8.51 1.22
N ASP A 237 7.23 8.74 1.74
CA ASP A 237 8.14 9.84 1.40
C ASP A 237 8.69 9.79 -0.04
N LYS A 238 8.11 8.95 -0.91
CA LYS A 238 8.38 8.91 -2.35
C LYS A 238 7.76 10.07 -3.14
N GLY A 239 6.87 10.86 -2.54
CA GLY A 239 6.48 12.16 -3.10
C GLY A 239 5.19 12.25 -3.89
N VAL A 240 4.72 13.50 -4.03
CA VAL A 240 3.51 13.90 -4.75
C VAL A 240 3.84 15.07 -5.71
N ASN A 241 3.53 14.91 -6.99
CA ASN A 241 3.43 16.00 -7.97
C ASN A 241 2.23 15.74 -8.87
N VAL A 242 1.06 16.13 -8.38
CA VAL A 242 -0.23 15.82 -9.00
C VAL A 242 -0.82 17.10 -9.58
N THR A 243 -1.30 17.02 -10.81
CA THR A 243 -2.24 18.01 -11.35
C THR A 243 -3.64 17.42 -11.30
N SER A 244 -4.49 18.01 -10.47
CA SER A 244 -5.90 17.63 -10.32
C SER A 244 -6.67 17.81 -11.63
N LYS A 245 -7.86 17.21 -11.73
CA LYS A 245 -8.74 17.38 -12.91
C LYS A 245 -9.15 18.83 -13.13
N GLU A 246 -9.19 19.61 -12.06
CA GLU A 246 -9.52 21.03 -12.04
C GLU A 246 -8.31 21.91 -12.42
N GLY A 247 -7.15 21.32 -12.68
CA GLY A 247 -5.93 22.02 -13.13
C GLY A 247 -5.08 22.60 -12.00
N ARG A 248 -5.45 22.40 -10.73
CA ARG A 248 -4.60 22.76 -9.59
C ARG A 248 -3.45 21.78 -9.45
N ASN A 249 -2.23 22.30 -9.34
CA ASN A 249 -1.03 21.51 -9.07
C ASN A 249 -0.76 21.41 -7.56
N PHE A 250 -0.44 20.20 -7.10
CA PHE A 250 -0.04 19.86 -5.74
C PHE A 250 1.39 19.33 -5.78
N PHE A 251 2.34 20.20 -5.43
CA PHE A 251 3.77 19.97 -5.57
C PHE A 251 4.45 19.73 -4.23
N TYR A 252 4.57 18.46 -3.85
CA TYR A 252 5.22 17.99 -2.62
C TYR A 252 6.13 16.80 -2.92
N PRO A 253 7.18 16.99 -3.74
CA PRO A 253 7.99 15.87 -4.22
C PRO A 253 8.72 15.15 -3.09
N ASN A 254 9.16 15.85 -2.05
CA ASN A 254 10.01 15.28 -0.99
C ASN A 254 9.24 14.91 0.29
N GLU A 255 7.93 14.65 0.22
CA GLU A 255 7.10 14.39 1.39
C GLU A 255 6.11 13.24 1.15
N GLY A 256 5.85 12.46 2.20
CA GLY A 256 4.72 11.55 2.25
C GLY A 256 3.43 12.28 2.62
N ALA A 257 2.31 11.70 2.25
CA ALA A 257 1.00 12.33 2.38
C ALA A 257 -0.13 11.31 2.61
N ILE A 258 -1.20 11.79 3.24
CA ILE A 258 -2.53 11.20 3.19
C ILE A 258 -3.36 12.07 2.25
N LEU A 259 -4.01 11.42 1.30
CA LEU A 259 -4.68 12.04 0.16
C LEU A 259 -6.15 11.64 0.18
N ARG A 260 -7.00 12.48 -0.42
CA ARG A 260 -8.39 12.11 -0.69
C ARG A 260 -8.88 12.64 -2.04
N ILE A 261 -9.87 11.96 -2.60
CA ILE A 261 -10.48 12.32 -3.88
C ILE A 261 -11.92 11.84 -3.93
N GLU A 262 -12.76 12.50 -4.74
CA GLU A 262 -14.08 11.97 -5.05
C GLU A 262 -13.96 10.66 -5.87
N PRO A 263 -14.90 9.71 -5.76
CA PRO A 263 -14.86 8.46 -6.54
C PRO A 263 -14.79 8.66 -8.05
N ASP A 264 -15.30 9.78 -8.58
CA ASP A 264 -15.20 10.15 -9.98
C ASP A 264 -13.85 10.78 -10.38
N GLY A 265 -12.96 11.01 -9.41
CA GLY A 265 -11.64 11.60 -9.57
C GLY A 265 -11.59 13.14 -9.52
N SER A 266 -12.69 13.81 -9.16
CA SER A 266 -12.72 15.26 -8.92
C SER A 266 -12.28 15.62 -7.49
N ASP A 267 -12.05 16.92 -7.26
CA ASP A 267 -11.76 17.51 -5.95
C ASP A 267 -10.62 16.82 -5.18
N PHE A 268 -9.52 16.54 -5.90
CA PHE A 268 -8.30 16.00 -5.29
C PHE A 268 -7.76 16.91 -4.18
N GLU A 269 -7.39 16.31 -3.06
CA GLU A 269 -6.88 17.02 -1.89
C GLU A 269 -5.76 16.26 -1.19
N VAL A 270 -4.76 17.02 -0.71
CA VAL A 270 -3.77 16.53 0.24
C VAL A 270 -4.31 16.79 1.65
N TYR A 271 -4.84 15.75 2.28
CA TYR A 271 -5.47 15.81 3.60
C TYR A 271 -4.44 16.04 4.72
N ALA A 272 -3.32 15.32 4.67
CA ALA A 272 -2.19 15.50 5.58
C ALA A 272 -0.87 15.27 4.84
N ARG A 273 0.23 15.89 5.30
CA ARG A 273 1.56 15.76 4.69
C ARG A 273 2.68 15.81 5.74
N GLY A 274 3.89 15.40 5.35
CA GLY A 274 5.05 15.32 6.24
C GLY A 274 5.10 14.04 7.08
N VAL A 275 4.33 13.03 6.66
CA VAL A 275 4.39 11.64 7.13
C VAL A 275 5.45 10.87 6.34
N ARG A 276 5.98 9.77 6.88
CA ARG A 276 7.13 9.08 6.28
C ARG A 276 6.72 7.87 5.44
N ASN A 277 6.00 6.93 6.03
CA ASN A 277 5.45 5.76 5.39
C ASN A 277 4.15 5.33 6.08
N PRO A 278 3.11 6.18 6.04
CA PRO A 278 1.77 5.82 6.48
C PRO A 278 1.24 4.64 5.67
N GLN A 279 0.83 3.57 6.35
CA GLN A 279 0.06 2.49 5.74
C GLN A 279 -1.41 2.91 5.58
N GLU A 280 -2.30 1.94 5.42
CA GLU A 280 -3.73 2.15 5.17
C GLU A 280 -4.39 3.10 6.20
N PRO A 281 -4.99 4.23 5.74
CA PRO A 281 -5.79 5.08 6.59
C PRO A 281 -7.12 4.39 6.92
N ALA A 282 -7.51 4.42 8.20
CA ALA A 282 -8.75 3.87 8.69
C ALA A 282 -9.52 4.92 9.50
N PHE A 283 -10.84 4.77 9.57
CA PHE A 283 -11.72 5.66 10.32
C PHE A 283 -12.38 4.92 11.47
N ASP A 284 -12.60 5.60 12.59
CA ASP A 284 -13.52 5.14 13.62
C ASP A 284 -14.97 5.61 13.35
N ASP A 285 -15.90 5.18 14.21
CA ASP A 285 -17.32 5.52 14.10
C ASP A 285 -17.62 7.02 14.30
N PHE A 286 -16.65 7.81 14.79
CA PHE A 286 -16.76 9.25 14.95
C PHE A 286 -16.17 10.02 13.75
N GLY A 287 -15.55 9.31 12.81
CA GLY A 287 -14.89 9.87 11.64
C GLY A 287 -13.46 10.36 11.91
N ASP A 288 -12.85 9.98 13.04
CA ASP A 288 -11.44 10.27 13.29
C ASP A 288 -10.58 9.37 12.39
N LEU A 289 -9.63 9.97 11.66
CA LEU A 289 -8.69 9.25 10.80
C LEU A 289 -7.48 8.76 11.60
N PHE A 290 -7.15 7.48 11.43
CA PHE A 290 -5.96 6.84 11.97
C PHE A 290 -5.12 6.23 10.86
N ALA A 291 -3.79 6.37 10.94
CA ALA A 291 -2.85 5.65 10.09
C ALA A 291 -1.62 5.24 10.90
N VAL A 292 -1.01 4.12 10.54
CA VAL A 292 0.27 3.69 11.14
C VAL A 292 1.40 4.16 10.25
N ASP A 293 2.22 5.08 10.76
CA ASP A 293 3.38 5.62 10.06
C ASP A 293 4.65 4.86 10.47
N ASN A 294 5.24 4.13 9.51
CA ASN A 294 6.46 3.36 9.75
C ASN A 294 7.69 4.29 9.73
N ASP A 295 8.26 4.55 10.90
CA ASP A 295 9.50 5.31 11.06
C ASP A 295 10.76 4.42 11.04
N ALA A 296 11.95 5.02 11.08
CA ALA A 296 13.21 4.30 11.11
C ALA A 296 13.41 3.55 12.44
N ASP A 297 14.07 2.38 12.38
CA ASP A 297 14.45 1.52 13.51
C ASP A 297 15.60 2.12 14.36
N GLN A 298 15.58 3.43 14.62
CA GLN A 298 16.53 4.07 15.52
C GLN A 298 15.85 4.37 16.86
N ARG A 299 16.57 4.16 17.97
CA ARG A 299 16.07 4.30 19.36
C ARG A 299 15.53 5.71 19.73
N ALA A 300 15.47 6.65 18.79
CA ALA A 300 15.02 8.02 18.98
C ALA A 300 13.90 8.47 18.01
N SER A 301 13.23 7.56 17.28
CA SER A 301 12.05 7.90 16.48
C SER A 301 10.81 8.05 17.37
N PHE A 302 10.29 9.27 17.47
CA PHE A 302 9.08 9.58 18.23
C PHE A 302 7.84 9.07 17.48
N ARG A 303 6.92 8.38 18.18
CA ARG A 303 5.59 8.05 17.62
C ARG A 303 4.87 9.35 17.23
N ARG A 304 4.57 9.52 15.95
CA ARG A 304 3.69 10.58 15.47
C ARG A 304 2.24 10.09 15.50
N ARG A 305 1.37 10.81 16.19
CA ARG A 305 -0.09 10.63 16.12
C ARG A 305 -0.62 11.76 15.24
N VAL A 306 -1.22 11.42 14.10
CA VAL A 306 -2.04 12.37 13.34
C VAL A 306 -3.42 12.31 13.99
N GLN A 307 -3.85 13.40 14.61
CA GLN A 307 -5.22 13.58 15.06
C GLN A 307 -5.64 14.97 14.59
N ASP A 308 -6.50 15.04 13.58
CA ASP A 308 -7.15 16.28 13.18
C ASP A 308 -8.59 16.28 13.69
N ARG A 309 -8.99 17.39 14.32
CA ARG A 309 -10.40 17.64 14.68
C ARG A 309 -10.90 18.63 13.63
N GLY A 310 -11.77 18.15 12.75
CA GLY A 310 -12.22 18.88 11.55
C GLY A 310 -12.66 20.35 11.77
N PRO A 311 -12.76 21.13 10.68
CA PRO A 311 -12.81 22.59 10.75
C PRO A 311 -14.09 23.12 11.42
N ARG A 312 -13.93 23.96 12.45
CA ARG A 312 -14.95 24.93 12.87
C ARG A 312 -14.98 26.06 11.84
N ARG A 313 -16.17 26.40 11.35
CA ARG A 313 -16.46 27.26 10.18
C ARG A 313 -15.99 28.74 10.24
N ASP A 314 -15.15 29.14 11.19
CA ASP A 314 -15.05 30.56 11.55
C ASP A 314 -13.62 31.13 11.63
N ARG A 315 -12.57 30.52 11.03
CA ARG A 315 -11.22 31.11 10.94
C ARG A 315 -10.45 30.69 9.69
N GLU A 316 -9.62 31.61 9.16
CA GLU A 316 -8.61 31.36 8.12
C GLU A 316 -7.69 30.17 8.47
N PRO A 317 -7.12 29.48 7.45
CA PRO A 317 -6.39 28.23 7.67
C PRO A 317 -4.97 28.50 8.19
N ASP A 318 -4.84 28.57 9.51
CA ASP A 318 -3.54 28.38 10.16
C ASP A 318 -3.19 26.88 10.18
N ALA A 319 -1.96 26.58 9.80
CA ALA A 319 -1.37 25.24 9.77
C ALA A 319 -1.70 24.43 11.03
N ALA A 320 -2.03 23.15 10.84
CA ALA A 320 -2.31 22.20 11.91
C ALA A 320 -1.26 22.31 13.05
N ARG A 321 -1.72 22.66 14.26
CA ARG A 321 -0.88 22.74 15.45
C ARG A 321 -0.53 21.33 15.92
N LEU A 322 0.77 21.07 15.97
CA LEU A 322 1.37 19.84 16.49
C LEU A 322 1.44 19.93 18.02
N ASP A 323 0.75 19.04 18.74
CA ASP A 323 0.89 18.95 20.20
C ASP A 323 2.01 17.94 20.54
N HIS A 324 3.06 18.45 21.22
CA HIS A 324 4.12 17.66 21.82
C HIS A 324 3.76 17.29 23.25
N ALA A 325 3.55 16.00 23.54
CA ALA A 325 3.50 15.51 24.91
C ALA A 325 4.92 15.11 25.38
N ALA A 326 5.52 15.92 26.25
CA ALA A 326 6.74 15.57 26.96
C ALA A 326 6.38 14.91 28.32
N ASP A 327 6.62 13.61 28.48
CA ASP A 327 6.63 13.00 29.82
C ASP A 327 8.02 13.20 30.43
N GLY A 328 8.16 14.29 31.18
CA GLY A 328 9.36 14.59 31.95
C GLY A 328 9.41 13.75 33.21
N ARG A 329 10.28 12.75 33.26
CA ARG A 329 10.80 12.19 34.52
C ARG A 329 12.31 11.97 34.43
N HIS A 330 13.06 12.96 34.88
CA HIS A 330 14.45 12.77 35.28
C HIS A 330 14.51 12.07 36.65
N PRO A 331 15.32 11.02 36.84
CA PRO A 331 15.75 10.62 38.18
C PRO A 331 16.87 11.56 38.66
N PRO A 332 16.95 11.88 39.97
CA PRO A 332 18.01 12.72 40.50
C PRO A 332 19.35 11.98 40.49
N ALA A 333 20.41 12.72 40.14
CA ALA A 333 21.78 12.26 40.20
C ALA A 333 22.24 12.04 41.65
N ALA A 334 23.03 10.98 41.85
CA ALA A 334 24.01 10.83 42.92
C ALA A 334 25.34 10.44 42.28
#